data_AF-A0A4E9EYD8-F1
#
_entry.id   AF-A0A4E9EYD8-F1
#
_cell.length_a   1.000
_cell.length_b   1.000
_cell.length_c   1.000
_cell.angle_alpha   90.00
_cell.angle_beta   90.00
_cell.angle_gamma   90.00
#
_symmetry.space_group_name_H-M   'P 1'
#
loop_
_entity.id
_entity.type
_entity.pdbx_description
1 polymer ?
#
loop_
_entity_poly.entity_id
_entity_poly.type
_entity_poly.pdbx_seq_one_letter_code
_entity_poly.pdbx_strand_id
1 'polypeptide(L)'
;MHFQKNYDEEFYEFPLDELITASFDNFYTFCNITEHKLACWNMQCKMNHKQISWSSDLHICTFKRLQFENALNCLNLTSTGAHNECNEICRHIARRNPTKGNEKSYLYEVAANLAEIYQYWQLNKQCAFQICHLECRKELIRNMCEQDETINGLDVIQNYYQYDLLDQLRSLIDSSTEHLYPLMCRFYLPIQYHSDLTNEINNEIKESIIAIKQAVNDVVEMVTKL
;
A
#
# COMPACT_ATOMS: atom_id res chain seq x y z
N MET A 1 -12.15 -8.66 9.20
CA MET A 1 -12.91 -8.17 8.03
C MET A 1 -11.87 -7.58 7.09
N HIS A 2 -11.36 -8.38 6.16
CA HIS A 2 -10.52 -7.84 5.10
C HIS A 2 -11.47 -7.13 4.14
N PHE A 3 -11.24 -5.84 3.88
CA PHE A 3 -11.95 -5.13 2.82
C PHE A 3 -11.82 -5.97 1.55
N GLN A 4 -12.94 -6.54 1.07
CA GLN A 4 -12.97 -7.28 -0.18
C GLN A 4 -12.79 -6.26 -1.30
N LYS A 5 -11.55 -6.13 -1.76
CA LYS A 5 -11.15 -5.21 -2.81
C LYS A 5 -11.49 -5.85 -4.16
N ASN A 6 -12.52 -5.34 -4.82
CA ASN A 6 -12.78 -5.67 -6.21
C ASN A 6 -12.05 -4.65 -7.08
N TYR A 7 -10.92 -5.05 -7.68
CA TYR A 7 -10.08 -4.20 -8.54
C TYR A 7 -10.68 -3.96 -9.93
N ASP A 8 -11.73 -4.70 -10.27
CA ASP A 8 -12.53 -4.45 -11.45
C ASP A 8 -13.62 -3.39 -11.15
N GLU A 9 -14.07 -3.28 -9.90
CA GLU A 9 -14.90 -2.17 -9.41
C GLU A 9 -14.04 -0.94 -9.08
N GLU A 10 -14.59 0.25 -9.31
CA GLU A 10 -13.86 1.53 -9.27
C GLU A 10 -13.35 1.92 -7.87
N PHE A 11 -13.62 1.10 -6.85
CA PHE A 11 -13.37 1.42 -5.46
C PHE A 11 -12.16 0.66 -4.90
N TYR A 12 -11.05 1.39 -4.80
CA TYR A 12 -9.92 0.98 -3.98
C TYR A 12 -9.79 1.99 -2.83
N GLU A 13 -10.29 1.60 -1.66
CA GLU A 13 -10.19 2.41 -0.45
C GLU A 13 -8.74 2.41 0.02
N PHE A 14 -8.00 3.44 -0.39
CA PHE A 14 -6.71 3.72 0.20
C PHE A 14 -6.93 4.59 1.45
N PRO A 15 -6.48 4.19 2.64
CA PRO A 15 -7.01 4.69 3.91
C PRO A 15 -6.34 5.97 4.41
N LEU A 16 -5.80 6.76 3.49
CA LEU A 16 -5.49 8.17 3.71
C LEU A 16 -6.47 8.97 2.88
N ASP A 17 -7.73 8.87 3.31
CA ASP A 17 -8.84 9.66 2.76
C ASP A 17 -8.53 11.15 2.94
N GLU A 18 -8.85 11.95 1.92
CA GLU A 18 -8.63 13.40 1.94
C GLU A 18 -9.30 14.07 3.15
N LEU A 19 -10.44 13.54 3.61
CA LEU A 19 -11.15 14.04 4.79
C LEU A 19 -10.33 13.88 6.07
N ILE A 20 -9.53 12.82 6.20
CA ILE A 20 -8.68 12.59 7.37
C ILE A 20 -7.55 13.61 7.39
N THR A 21 -6.96 13.91 6.23
CA THR A 21 -5.80 14.82 6.14
C THR A 21 -6.17 16.29 5.99
N ALA A 22 -7.44 16.62 5.75
CA ALA A 22 -7.92 17.98 5.48
C ALA A 22 -7.59 19.00 6.59
N SER A 23 -7.51 18.56 7.86
CA SER A 23 -7.17 19.41 9.00
C SER A 23 -6.67 18.60 10.19
N PHE A 24 -5.97 19.25 11.12
CA PHE A 24 -5.62 18.66 12.42
C PHE A 24 -6.86 18.21 13.20
N ASP A 25 -7.95 18.99 13.18
CA ASP A 25 -9.19 18.63 13.86
C ASP A 25 -9.80 17.33 13.31
N ASN A 26 -9.80 17.18 11.98
CA ASN A 26 -10.29 15.96 11.33
C ASN A 26 -9.40 14.76 11.69
N PHE A 27 -8.08 14.94 11.62
CA PHE A 27 -7.11 13.92 12.00
C PHE A 27 -7.29 13.47 13.46
N TYR A 28 -7.40 14.42 14.40
CA TYR A 28 -7.62 14.10 15.82
C TYR A 28 -8.98 13.46 16.06
N THR A 29 -10.03 13.87 15.32
CA THR A 29 -11.34 13.23 15.39
C THR A 29 -11.28 11.78 14.94
N PHE A 30 -10.61 11.52 13.81
CA PHE A 30 -10.38 10.16 13.31
C PHE A 30 -9.61 9.29 14.32
N CYS A 31 -8.57 9.84 14.95
CA CYS A 31 -7.82 9.12 15.97
C CYS A 31 -8.60 8.89 17.26
N ASN A 32 -9.44 9.84 17.69
CA ASN A 32 -10.33 9.64 18.84
C ASN A 32 -11.37 8.54 18.58
N ILE A 33 -11.91 8.45 17.36
CA ILE A 33 -12.81 7.35 16.96
C ILE A 33 -12.07 6.01 17.03
N THR A 34 -10.81 5.98 16.57
CA THR A 34 -9.96 4.78 16.61
C THR A 34 -9.65 4.35 18.04
N GLU A 35 -9.38 5.29 18.95
CA GLU A 35 -9.19 5.03 20.37
C GLU A 35 -10.45 4.45 21.03
N HIS A 36 -11.64 5.00 20.71
CA HIS A 36 -12.91 4.43 21.18
C HIS A 36 -13.17 3.01 20.66
N LYS A 37 -12.83 2.74 19.39
CA LYS A 37 -12.92 1.41 18.79
C LYS A 37 -12.03 0.41 19.53
N LEU A 38 -10.78 0.78 19.83
CA LEU A 38 -9.86 -0.03 20.63
C LEU A 38 -10.38 -0.30 22.04
N ALA A 39 -10.89 0.74 22.71
CA ALA A 39 -11.48 0.62 24.04
C ALA A 39 -12.68 -0.34 24.04
N CYS A 40 -13.52 -0.28 23.00
CA CYS A 40 -14.64 -1.20 22.81
C CYS A 40 -14.16 -2.66 22.65
N TRP A 41 -13.16 -2.93 21.81
CA TRP A 41 -12.59 -4.27 21.65
C TRP A 41 -12.01 -4.84 22.94
N ASN A 42 -11.32 -4.01 23.73
CA ASN A 42 -10.78 -4.43 25.02
C ASN A 42 -11.91 -4.73 26.02
N MET A 43 -12.88 -3.83 26.19
CA MET A 43 -13.93 -3.97 27.18
C MET A 43 -14.98 -5.04 26.84
N GLN A 44 -15.43 -5.09 25.58
CA GLN A 44 -16.53 -5.95 25.14
C GLN A 44 -16.02 -7.31 24.65
N CYS A 45 -14.91 -7.34 23.92
CA CYS A 45 -14.39 -8.57 23.31
C CYS A 45 -13.25 -9.21 24.12
N LYS A 46 -12.78 -8.56 25.20
CA LYS A 46 -11.61 -8.99 26.00
C LYS A 46 -10.36 -9.23 25.15
N MET A 47 -10.25 -8.52 24.03
CA MET A 47 -9.11 -8.59 23.12
C MET A 47 -8.03 -7.63 23.60
N ASN A 48 -6.82 -8.14 23.80
CA ASN A 48 -5.66 -7.29 24.04
C ASN A 48 -5.05 -6.78 22.72
N HIS A 49 -4.17 -5.78 22.81
CA HIS A 49 -3.48 -5.21 21.64
C HIS A 49 -2.73 -6.23 20.77
N LYS A 50 -2.29 -7.37 21.33
CA LYS A 50 -1.59 -8.42 20.56
C LYS A 50 -2.54 -9.30 19.75
N GLN A 51 -3.83 -9.32 20.12
CA GLN A 51 -4.87 -10.10 19.45
C GLN A 51 -5.61 -9.28 18.38
N ILE A 52 -5.37 -7.97 18.36
CA ILE A 52 -5.95 -7.06 17.40
C ILE A 52 -5.05 -7.04 16.16
N SER A 53 -5.58 -7.51 15.03
CA SER A 53 -4.89 -7.46 13.74
C SER A 53 -4.55 -6.02 13.36
N TRP A 54 -3.47 -5.86 12.58
CA TRP A 54 -3.14 -4.56 12.03
C TRP A 54 -4.29 -4.04 11.16
N SER A 55 -4.47 -2.73 11.18
CA SER A 55 -5.39 -2.02 10.31
C SER A 55 -4.89 -0.59 10.17
N SER A 56 -5.31 0.06 9.10
CA SER A 56 -4.79 1.37 8.71
C SER A 56 -5.08 2.45 9.75
N ASP A 57 -6.27 2.42 10.36
CA ASP A 57 -6.62 3.31 11.47
C ASP A 57 -5.71 3.12 12.68
N LEU A 58 -5.42 1.88 13.07
CA LEU A 58 -4.47 1.60 14.15
C LEU A 58 -3.05 2.04 13.82
N HIS A 59 -2.62 1.82 12.58
CA HIS A 59 -1.31 2.25 12.13
C HIS A 59 -1.16 3.76 12.25
N ILE A 60 -2.11 4.49 11.67
CA ILE A 60 -2.11 5.95 11.66
C ILE A 60 -2.23 6.50 13.08
N CYS A 61 -3.21 6.05 13.85
CA CYS A 61 -3.59 6.71 15.10
C CYS A 61 -2.98 6.14 16.37
N THR A 62 -2.53 4.88 16.37
CA THR A 62 -1.93 4.23 17.55
C THR A 62 -0.43 4.05 17.40
N PHE A 63 0.03 3.54 16.25
CA PHE A 63 1.44 3.15 16.09
C PHE A 63 2.33 4.28 15.58
N LYS A 64 1.78 5.18 14.76
CA LYS A 64 2.54 6.16 13.97
C LYS A 64 1.98 7.58 14.05
N ARG A 65 1.11 7.84 15.03
CA ARG A 65 0.36 9.10 15.18
C ARG A 65 1.22 10.35 15.02
N LEU A 66 2.29 10.46 15.81
CA LEU A 66 3.17 11.63 15.76
C LEU A 66 3.82 11.83 14.38
N GLN A 67 4.13 10.75 13.67
CA GLN A 67 4.73 10.84 12.34
C GLN A 67 3.71 11.36 11.33
N PHE A 68 2.46 10.87 11.39
CA PHE A 68 1.36 11.39 10.58
C PHE A 68 1.02 12.85 10.91
N GLU A 69 1.01 13.23 12.19
CA GLU A 69 0.81 14.63 12.61
C GLU A 69 1.87 15.55 12.01
N ASN A 70 3.15 15.14 12.06
CA ASN A 70 4.25 15.91 11.51
C ASN A 70 4.25 16.01 9.97
N ALA A 71 3.56 15.10 9.29
CA ALA A 71 3.44 15.09 7.83
C ALA A 71 2.09 15.64 7.34
N LEU A 72 1.20 16.07 8.24
CA LEU A 72 -0.21 16.27 7.93
C LEU A 72 -0.44 17.35 6.85
N ASN A 73 0.31 18.46 6.90
CA ASN A 73 0.23 19.54 5.92
C ASN A 73 0.55 19.04 4.50
N CYS A 74 1.69 18.38 4.33
CA CYS A 74 2.10 17.79 3.05
C CYS A 74 1.12 16.70 2.57
N LEU A 75 0.62 15.86 3.48
CA LEU A 75 -0.39 14.85 3.15
C LEU A 75 -1.71 15.49 2.69
N ASN A 76 -2.11 16.61 3.30
CA ASN A 76 -3.27 17.39 2.89
C ASN A 76 -3.07 17.98 1.49
N LEU A 77 -1.93 18.63 1.27
CA LEU A 77 -1.59 19.29 0.00
C LEU A 77 -1.60 18.31 -1.19
N THR A 78 -1.19 17.07 -0.95
CA THR A 78 -1.12 16.02 -1.96
C THR A 78 -2.36 15.11 -1.99
N SER A 79 -3.37 15.36 -1.14
CA SER A 79 -4.50 14.45 -0.95
C SER A 79 -5.38 14.31 -2.20
N THR A 80 -5.76 15.42 -2.83
CA THR A 80 -6.53 15.41 -4.09
C THR A 80 -5.77 14.67 -5.19
N GLY A 81 -4.49 15.01 -5.36
CA GLY A 81 -3.55 14.35 -6.28
C GLY A 81 -3.50 12.83 -6.11
N ALA A 82 -3.42 12.41 -4.85
CA ALA A 82 -3.36 11.00 -4.48
C ALA A 82 -4.72 10.29 -4.69
N HIS A 83 -5.83 10.97 -4.45
CA HIS A 83 -7.16 10.38 -4.55
C HIS A 83 -7.67 10.29 -5.99
N ASN A 84 -7.38 11.27 -6.83
CA ASN A 84 -7.90 11.30 -8.19
C ASN A 84 -6.87 10.73 -9.17
N GLU A 85 -5.76 11.44 -9.36
CA GLU A 85 -4.78 11.19 -10.42
C GLU A 85 -4.03 9.87 -10.16
N CYS A 86 -3.48 9.67 -8.96
CA CYS A 86 -2.78 8.42 -8.64
C CYS A 86 -3.71 7.21 -8.73
N ASN A 87 -4.95 7.30 -8.23
CA ASN A 87 -5.91 6.20 -8.35
C ASN A 87 -6.26 5.90 -9.80
N GLU A 88 -6.49 6.92 -10.63
CA GLU A 88 -6.78 6.74 -12.05
C GLU A 88 -5.63 6.02 -12.76
N ILE A 89 -4.41 6.56 -12.70
CA ILE A 89 -3.25 6.03 -13.41
C ILE A 89 -2.92 4.62 -12.92
N CYS A 90 -2.93 4.40 -11.61
CA CYS A 90 -2.58 3.12 -11.04
C CYS A 90 -3.63 2.04 -11.30
N ARG A 91 -4.92 2.38 -11.42
CA ARG A 91 -5.94 1.45 -11.93
C ARG A 91 -5.61 1.00 -13.36
N HIS A 92 -5.22 1.92 -14.23
CA HIS A 92 -4.85 1.60 -15.62
C HIS A 92 -3.61 0.71 -15.70
N ILE A 93 -2.57 1.03 -14.92
CA ILE A 93 -1.33 0.24 -14.85
C ILE A 93 -1.62 -1.15 -14.30
N ALA A 94 -2.34 -1.26 -13.18
CA ALA A 94 -2.65 -2.54 -12.55
C ALA A 94 -3.50 -3.46 -13.44
N ARG A 95 -4.53 -2.92 -14.12
CA ARG A 95 -5.35 -3.68 -15.06
C ARG A 95 -4.56 -4.24 -16.24
N ARG A 96 -3.54 -3.50 -16.68
CA ARG A 96 -2.68 -3.89 -17.81
C ARG A 96 -1.43 -4.66 -17.39
N ASN A 97 -1.17 -4.85 -16.09
CA ASN A 97 0.02 -5.54 -15.62
C ASN A 97 -0.07 -7.04 -15.91
N PRO A 98 0.63 -7.57 -16.93
CA PRO A 98 0.54 -8.98 -17.26
C PRO A 98 1.38 -9.78 -16.28
N THR A 99 0.86 -10.93 -15.82
CA THR A 99 1.66 -11.89 -15.07
C THR A 99 2.88 -12.32 -15.89
N LYS A 100 4.07 -12.04 -15.36
CA LYS A 100 5.35 -12.26 -16.04
C LYS A 100 5.70 -13.75 -16.13
N GLY A 101 6.62 -14.10 -17.01
CA GLY A 101 7.05 -15.50 -17.22
C GLY A 101 7.54 -16.14 -15.92
N ASN A 102 8.33 -15.40 -15.15
CA ASN A 102 8.89 -15.87 -13.89
C ASN A 102 7.88 -16.07 -12.77
N GLU A 103 6.81 -15.26 -12.73
CA GLU A 103 5.70 -15.51 -11.80
C GLU A 103 4.92 -16.77 -12.15
N LYS A 104 4.79 -17.08 -13.46
CA LYS A 104 4.20 -18.35 -13.91
C LYS A 104 5.10 -19.53 -13.55
N SER A 105 6.40 -19.40 -13.72
CA SER A 105 7.38 -20.42 -13.31
C SER A 105 7.33 -20.65 -11.80
N TYR A 106 7.29 -19.59 -11.00
CA TYR A 106 7.14 -19.68 -9.55
C TYR A 106 5.86 -20.43 -9.14
N LEU A 107 4.72 -20.11 -9.75
CA LEU A 107 3.46 -20.81 -9.49
C LEU A 107 3.50 -22.30 -9.86
N TYR A 108 4.25 -22.65 -10.90
CA TYR A 108 4.49 -24.05 -11.26
C TYR A 108 5.39 -24.76 -10.23
N GLU A 109 6.45 -24.10 -9.76
CA GLU A 109 7.37 -24.64 -8.75
C GLU A 109 6.70 -24.94 -7.41
N VAL A 110 5.77 -24.07 -6.98
CA VAL A 110 4.98 -24.29 -5.76
C VAL A 110 3.77 -25.22 -5.97
N ALA A 111 3.64 -25.82 -7.15
CA ALA A 111 2.56 -26.72 -7.53
C ALA A 111 1.15 -26.12 -7.29
N ALA A 112 0.99 -24.82 -7.56
CA ALA A 112 -0.28 -24.12 -7.37
C ALA A 112 -1.39 -24.69 -8.26
N ASN A 113 -2.58 -24.86 -7.70
CA ASN A 113 -3.77 -25.28 -8.46
C ASN A 113 -4.41 -24.11 -9.22
N LEU A 114 -5.40 -24.38 -10.08
CA LEU A 114 -6.04 -23.34 -10.91
C LEU A 114 -6.69 -22.20 -10.10
N ALA A 115 -7.28 -22.51 -8.95
CA ALA A 115 -7.89 -21.49 -8.09
C ALA A 115 -6.81 -20.60 -7.44
N GLU A 116 -5.73 -21.22 -6.98
CA GLU A 116 -4.56 -20.51 -6.44
C GLU A 116 -3.87 -19.63 -7.49
N ILE A 117 -3.73 -20.12 -8.72
CA ILE A 117 -3.18 -19.34 -9.84
C ILE A 117 -4.05 -18.10 -10.10
N TYR A 118 -5.37 -18.27 -10.15
CA TYR A 118 -6.29 -17.14 -10.33
C TYR A 118 -6.19 -16.14 -9.15
N GLN A 119 -6.15 -16.64 -7.92
CA GLN A 119 -5.97 -15.81 -6.72
C GLN A 119 -4.66 -15.04 -6.77
N TYR A 120 -3.54 -15.70 -7.12
CA TYR A 120 -2.24 -15.06 -7.27
C TYR A 120 -2.31 -13.93 -8.31
N TRP A 121 -2.98 -14.12 -9.44
CA TRP A 121 -3.11 -13.07 -10.45
C TRP A 121 -3.86 -11.84 -9.93
N GLN A 122 -4.91 -12.04 -9.12
CA GLN A 122 -5.61 -10.92 -8.48
C GLN A 122 -4.72 -10.21 -7.45
N LEU A 123 -4.00 -10.96 -6.63
CA LEU A 123 -3.03 -10.41 -5.68
C LEU A 123 -1.90 -9.66 -6.40
N ASN A 124 -1.48 -10.12 -7.58
CA ASN A 124 -0.45 -9.45 -8.36
C ASN A 124 -0.93 -8.13 -8.96
N LYS A 125 -2.19 -8.05 -9.42
CA LYS A 125 -2.81 -6.78 -9.81
C LYS A 125 -2.91 -5.81 -8.64
N GLN A 126 -3.34 -6.30 -7.48
CA GLN A 126 -3.34 -5.56 -6.23
C GLN A 126 -1.95 -4.99 -5.92
N CYS A 127 -0.93 -5.84 -6.03
CA CYS A 127 0.44 -5.46 -5.80
C CYS A 127 0.92 -4.33 -6.72
N ALA A 128 0.62 -4.47 -8.02
CA ALA A 128 0.96 -3.47 -9.02
C ALA A 128 0.32 -2.11 -8.70
N PHE A 129 -0.95 -2.14 -8.30
CA PHE A 129 -1.66 -0.94 -7.89
C PHE A 129 -0.99 -0.27 -6.68
N GLN A 130 -0.68 -1.03 -5.63
CA GLN A 130 -0.10 -0.50 -4.40
C GLN A 130 1.28 0.11 -4.61
N ILE A 131 2.12 -0.56 -5.41
CA ILE A 131 3.45 -0.07 -5.76
C ILE A 131 3.33 1.20 -6.61
N CYS A 132 2.46 1.19 -7.62
CA CYS A 132 2.22 2.37 -8.43
C CYS A 132 1.75 3.56 -7.57
N HIS A 133 0.80 3.33 -6.67
CA HIS A 133 0.21 4.40 -5.86
C HIS A 133 1.25 4.96 -4.88
N LEU A 134 2.05 4.10 -4.24
CA LEU A 134 3.18 4.53 -3.42
C LEU A 134 4.13 5.43 -4.22
N GLU A 135 4.58 5.00 -5.40
CA GLU A 135 5.52 5.81 -6.19
C GLU A 135 4.87 7.12 -6.68
N CYS A 136 3.59 7.09 -7.07
CA CYS A 136 2.85 8.29 -7.45
C CYS A 136 2.75 9.31 -6.32
N ARG A 137 2.42 8.86 -5.11
CA ARG A 137 2.40 9.75 -3.94
C ARG A 137 3.79 10.28 -3.60
N LYS A 138 4.85 9.49 -3.77
CA LYS A 138 6.23 9.96 -3.55
C LYS A 138 6.58 11.10 -4.50
N GLU A 139 6.17 11.00 -5.77
CA GLU A 139 6.38 12.08 -6.74
C GLU A 139 5.54 13.32 -6.43
N LEU A 140 4.27 13.16 -6.05
CA LEU A 140 3.45 14.30 -5.60
C LEU A 140 4.09 15.02 -4.41
N ILE A 141 4.56 14.27 -3.40
CA ILE A 141 5.22 14.83 -2.22
C ILE A 141 6.50 15.58 -2.62
N ARG A 142 7.34 15.01 -3.49
CA ARG A 142 8.59 15.64 -3.94
C ARG A 142 8.37 16.94 -4.71
N ASN A 143 7.27 17.03 -5.45
CA ASN A 143 7.01 18.15 -6.34
C ASN A 143 6.15 19.24 -5.69
N MET A 144 5.29 18.89 -4.72
CA MET A 144 4.32 19.82 -4.15
C MET A 144 4.65 20.28 -2.73
N CYS A 145 5.30 19.43 -1.92
CA CYS A 145 5.55 19.77 -0.51
C CYS A 145 6.82 20.62 -0.32
N GLU A 146 6.88 21.38 0.77
CA GLU A 146 8.08 22.11 1.15
C GLU A 146 9.22 21.14 1.51
N GLN A 147 10.49 21.58 1.40
CA GLN A 147 11.66 20.70 1.57
C GLN A 147 11.74 20.08 2.97
N ASP A 148 11.34 20.84 3.99
CA ASP A 148 11.30 20.42 5.39
C ASP A 148 10.15 19.44 5.69
N GLU A 149 9.03 19.55 4.97
CA GLU A 149 7.90 18.60 5.08
C GLU A 149 8.08 17.34 4.21
N THR A 150 8.83 17.44 3.11
CA THR A 150 9.04 16.35 2.14
C THR A 150 9.59 15.09 2.79
N ILE A 151 10.57 15.22 3.69
CA ILE A 151 11.20 14.06 4.35
C ILE A 151 10.18 13.31 5.21
N ASN A 152 9.39 14.03 6.02
CA ASN A 152 8.36 13.44 6.87
C ASN A 152 7.26 12.80 6.02
N GLY A 153 6.81 13.50 4.96
CA GLY A 153 5.82 12.98 4.01
C GLY A 153 6.26 11.66 3.38
N LEU A 154 7.48 11.61 2.85
CA LEU A 154 8.05 10.42 2.22
C LEU A 154 8.20 9.26 3.22
N ASP A 155 8.70 9.51 4.43
CA ASP A 155 8.86 8.47 5.46
C ASP A 155 7.51 7.87 5.85
N VAL A 156 6.51 8.71 6.09
CA VAL A 156 5.17 8.27 6.51
C VAL A 156 4.49 7.43 5.43
N ILE A 157 4.49 7.86 4.16
CA ILE A 157 3.86 7.06 3.11
C ILE A 157 4.63 5.77 2.85
N GLN A 158 5.96 5.80 2.86
CA GLN A 158 6.78 4.60 2.68
C GLN A 158 6.51 3.59 3.80
N ASN A 159 6.47 4.06 5.05
CA ASN A 159 6.16 3.23 6.21
C ASN A 159 4.76 2.63 6.10
N TYR A 160 3.76 3.46 5.81
CA TYR A 160 2.38 3.02 5.68
C TYR A 160 2.24 1.86 4.69
N TYR A 161 2.76 2.02 3.47
CA TYR A 161 2.68 1.01 2.42
C TYR A 161 3.44 -0.27 2.75
N GLN A 162 4.62 -0.16 3.37
CA GLN A 162 5.40 -1.32 3.80
C GLN A 162 4.64 -2.16 4.84
N TYR A 163 3.96 -1.51 5.78
CA TYR A 163 3.19 -2.20 6.82
C TYR A 163 1.89 -2.79 6.29
N ASP A 164 1.23 -2.12 5.33
CA ASP A 164 0.05 -2.68 4.65
C ASP A 164 0.40 -3.96 3.89
N LEU A 165 1.50 -3.95 3.13
CA LEU A 165 2.01 -5.13 2.44
C LEU A 165 2.44 -6.24 3.41
N LEU A 166 3.06 -5.87 4.53
CA LEU A 166 3.44 -6.82 5.57
C LEU A 166 2.23 -7.47 6.25
N ASP A 167 1.15 -6.72 6.49
CA ASP A 167 -0.08 -7.27 7.04
C ASP A 167 -0.73 -8.27 6.08
N GLN A 168 -0.75 -7.97 4.78
CA GLN A 168 -1.21 -8.92 3.76
C GLN A 168 -0.40 -10.22 3.75
N LEU A 169 0.94 -10.12 3.82
CA LEU A 169 1.79 -11.31 3.94
C LEU A 169 1.47 -12.10 5.22
N ARG A 170 1.31 -11.41 6.36
CA ARG A 170 0.97 -12.07 7.64
C ARG A 170 -0.37 -12.79 7.57
N SER A 171 -1.38 -12.17 6.98
CA SER A 171 -2.68 -12.80 6.74
C SER A 171 -2.54 -14.10 5.93
N LEU A 172 -1.71 -14.10 4.89
CA LEU A 172 -1.43 -15.31 4.10
C LEU A 172 -0.64 -16.37 4.87
N ILE A 173 0.32 -15.97 5.72
CA ILE A 173 1.04 -16.89 6.61
C ILE A 173 0.07 -17.54 7.61
N ASP A 174 -0.81 -16.74 8.21
CA ASP A 174 -1.81 -17.21 9.18
C ASP A 174 -2.79 -18.22 8.52
N SER A 175 -3.03 -18.10 7.21
CA SER A 175 -3.81 -19.06 6.44
C SER A 175 -2.99 -20.19 5.78
N SER A 176 -1.67 -20.25 5.99
CA SER A 176 -0.75 -21.22 5.36
C SER A 176 -0.80 -21.19 3.82
N THR A 177 -0.93 -19.99 3.26
CA THR A 177 -0.99 -19.73 1.81
C THR A 177 0.01 -18.65 1.41
N GLU A 178 1.13 -18.52 2.13
CA GLU A 178 2.16 -17.52 1.88
C GLU A 178 2.84 -17.64 0.50
N HIS A 179 2.81 -18.84 -0.10
CA HIS A 179 3.26 -19.05 -1.48
C HIS A 179 2.43 -18.27 -2.51
N LEU A 180 1.22 -17.83 -2.14
CA LEU A 180 0.39 -16.99 -3.00
C LEU A 180 0.78 -15.50 -2.95
N TYR A 181 1.72 -15.10 -2.08
CA TYR A 181 2.13 -13.71 -1.98
C TYR A 181 2.99 -13.29 -3.18
N PRO A 182 2.57 -12.31 -3.99
CA PRO A 182 3.23 -11.96 -5.24
C PRO A 182 4.69 -11.57 -5.06
N LEU A 183 5.55 -12.05 -5.96
CA LEU A 183 6.99 -11.80 -5.90
C LEU A 183 7.31 -10.29 -5.94
N MET A 184 6.59 -9.53 -6.76
CA MET A 184 6.76 -8.08 -6.87
C MET A 184 6.55 -7.35 -5.54
N CYS A 185 5.61 -7.82 -4.72
CA CYS A 185 5.28 -7.19 -3.43
C CYS A 185 6.34 -7.47 -2.36
N ARG A 186 7.13 -8.53 -2.52
CA ARG A 186 8.20 -8.88 -1.58
C ARG A 186 9.31 -7.82 -1.55
N PHE A 187 9.57 -7.17 -2.69
CA PHE A 187 10.56 -6.08 -2.79
C PHE A 187 10.22 -4.85 -1.95
N TYR A 188 8.93 -4.65 -1.69
CA TYR A 188 8.42 -3.53 -0.92
C TYR A 188 8.14 -3.89 0.53
N LEU A 189 8.49 -5.11 0.97
CA LEU A 189 8.51 -5.45 2.39
C LEU A 189 9.75 -4.85 3.08
N PRO A 190 9.77 -4.78 4.43
CA PRO A 190 11.01 -4.52 5.16
C PRO A 190 12.07 -5.57 4.82
N ILE A 191 13.35 -5.17 4.77
CA ILE A 191 14.49 -5.98 4.30
C ILE A 191 14.53 -7.38 4.95
N GLN A 192 14.20 -7.48 6.23
CA GLN A 192 14.16 -8.74 6.97
C GLN A 192 13.15 -9.78 6.44
N TYR A 193 12.23 -9.38 5.57
CA TYR A 193 11.23 -10.23 4.92
C TYR A 193 11.50 -10.42 3.42
N HIS A 194 12.61 -9.91 2.90
CA HIS A 194 13.00 -10.17 1.52
C HIS A 194 13.42 -11.65 1.43
N SER A 195 12.74 -12.41 0.58
CA SER A 195 13.12 -13.79 0.31
C SER A 195 14.33 -13.84 -0.61
N ASP A 196 15.21 -14.82 -0.41
CA ASP A 196 16.31 -15.14 -1.32
C ASP A 196 15.76 -15.68 -2.66
N LEU A 197 15.41 -14.78 -3.57
CA LEU A 197 15.02 -15.09 -4.94
C LEU A 197 16.26 -15.16 -5.84
N THR A 198 16.14 -15.89 -6.96
CA THR A 198 17.22 -15.96 -7.95
C THR A 198 17.50 -14.57 -8.55
N ASN A 199 18.75 -14.34 -8.96
CA ASN A 199 19.16 -13.05 -9.55
C ASN A 199 18.33 -12.68 -10.80
N GLU A 200 17.92 -13.67 -11.58
CA GLU A 200 17.11 -13.46 -12.79
C GLU A 200 15.70 -12.98 -12.46
N ILE A 201 15.02 -13.65 -11.52
CA ILE A 201 13.71 -13.23 -10.99
C ILE A 201 13.81 -11.81 -10.42
N ASN A 202 14.89 -11.52 -9.69
CA ASN A 202 15.11 -10.21 -9.09
C ASN A 202 15.24 -9.09 -10.13
N ASN A 203 15.89 -9.36 -11.26
CA ASN A 203 16.12 -8.35 -12.29
C ASN A 203 14.83 -7.99 -13.04
N GLU A 204 14.03 -8.97 -13.46
CA GLU A 204 12.78 -8.70 -14.18
C GLU A 204 11.73 -7.98 -13.30
N ILE A 205 11.69 -8.31 -12.01
CA ILE A 205 10.83 -7.60 -11.06
C ILE A 205 11.30 -6.15 -10.88
N LYS A 206 12.61 -5.92 -10.77
CA LYS A 206 13.18 -4.57 -10.74
C LYS A 206 12.84 -3.78 -12.00
N GLU A 207 12.93 -4.38 -13.18
CA GLU A 207 12.53 -3.76 -14.44
C GLU A 207 11.04 -3.38 -14.45
N SER A 208 10.18 -4.26 -13.93
CA SER A 208 8.74 -3.98 -13.81
C SER A 208 8.48 -2.80 -12.87
N ILE A 209 9.19 -2.72 -11.75
CA ILE A 209 9.12 -1.58 -10.82
C ILE A 209 9.62 -0.29 -11.48
N ILE A 210 10.70 -0.36 -12.26
CA ILE A 210 11.23 0.79 -13.00
C ILE A 210 10.21 1.28 -14.03
N ALA A 211 9.56 0.37 -14.76
CA ALA A 211 8.53 0.73 -15.74
C ALA A 211 7.32 1.40 -15.07
N ILE A 212 6.89 0.91 -13.90
CA ILE A 212 5.83 1.56 -13.10
C ILE A 212 6.26 2.97 -12.71
N LYS A 213 7.48 3.15 -12.20
CA LYS A 213 8.02 4.47 -11.81
C LYS A 213 8.07 5.44 -12.97
N GLN A 214 8.53 5.01 -14.15
CA GLN A 214 8.57 5.84 -15.34
C GLN A 214 7.17 6.28 -15.78
N ALA A 215 6.23 5.34 -15.85
CA ALA A 215 4.84 5.63 -16.22
C ALA A 215 4.16 6.60 -15.24
N VAL A 216 4.48 6.51 -13.95
CA VAL A 216 4.02 7.44 -12.93
C VAL A 216 4.63 8.83 -13.12
N ASN A 217 5.95 8.92 -13.27
CA ASN A 217 6.64 10.20 -13.43
C ASN A 217 6.13 10.99 -14.63
N ASP A 218 5.97 10.32 -15.78
CA ASP A 218 5.50 10.94 -17.01
C ASP A 218 4.13 11.62 -16.82
N VAL A 219 3.25 11.03 -16.01
CA VAL A 219 1.91 11.59 -15.78
C VAL A 219 1.91 12.63 -14.65
N VAL A 220 2.61 12.38 -13.55
CA VAL A 220 2.68 13.34 -12.44
C VAL A 220 3.31 14.66 -12.89
N GLU A 221 4.35 14.62 -13.73
CA GLU A 221 4.93 15.84 -14.31
C GLU A 221 3.93 16.68 -15.11
N MET A 222 2.94 16.06 -15.76
CA MET A 222 1.89 16.79 -16.49
C MET A 222 0.90 17.47 -15.54
N VAL A 223 0.69 16.91 -14.35
CA VAL A 223 -0.25 17.43 -13.34
C VAL A 223 0.40 18.55 -12.52
N THR A 224 1.67 18.43 -12.16
CA THR A 224 2.35 19.38 -11.27
C THR A 224 2.94 20.61 -11.98
N LYS A 225 2.93 20.65 -13.32
CA LYS A 225 3.43 21.79 -14.13
C LYS A 225 2.33 22.74 -14.61
N LEU A 226 1.07 22.52 -14.21
CA LEU A 226 -0.08 23.41 -14.42
C LEU A 226 -0.27 24.36 -13.23
#